data_AF-A0A2V7JWB9-F1
#
_entry.id   AF-A0A2V7JWB9-F1
#
_cell.length_a   1.000
_cell.length_b   1.000
_cell.length_c   1.000
_cell.angle_alpha   90.00
_cell.angle_beta   90.00
_cell.angle_gamma   90.00
#
_symmetry.space_group_name_H-M   'P 1'
#
loop_
_entity.id
_entity.type
_entity.pdbx_description
1 polymer ?
#
loop_
_entity_poly.entity_id
_entity_poly.type
_entity_poly.pdbx_seq_one_letter_code
_entity_poly.pdbx_strand_id
1 'polypeptide(L)'
;MRAVLEDAVRCLVGEVGPRRQRGQLAAEAREWIEAGDFCWPFSFENVCDGLGFHAASLRGRLLRDAPAPALPEAPPGGRGMRPRRETPAEYEIGQMIREGRPLRMVAQAFGISISKASILSCGLASRMKAERDGEIRGLRTDGWTHRALAARFGLSRIRIMRICQRRAEAPSEGRTAA
;
A
#
# COMPACT_ATOMS: atom_id res chain seq x y z
N MET A 1 -3.51 -8.26 -13.90
CA MET A 1 -4.12 -7.52 -12.77
C MET A 1 -5.26 -6.60 -13.19
N ARG A 2 -5.28 -6.06 -14.43
CA ARG A 2 -6.33 -5.17 -14.95
C ARG A 2 -7.76 -5.71 -14.77
N ALA A 3 -7.99 -6.99 -15.07
CA ALA A 3 -9.30 -7.62 -14.93
C ALA A 3 -9.87 -7.56 -13.49
N VAL A 4 -9.02 -7.69 -12.47
CA VAL A 4 -9.43 -7.62 -11.05
C VAL A 4 -9.89 -6.20 -10.70
N LEU A 5 -9.13 -5.19 -11.14
CA LEU A 5 -9.50 -3.79 -10.92
C LEU A 5 -10.78 -3.42 -11.69
N GLU A 6 -10.92 -3.87 -12.94
CA GLU A 6 -12.13 -3.61 -13.73
C GLU A 6 -13.37 -4.26 -13.13
N ASP A 7 -13.26 -5.49 -12.64
CA ASP A 7 -14.37 -6.19 -11.98
C ASP A 7 -14.79 -5.48 -10.69
N ALA A 8 -13.82 -5.07 -9.87
CA ALA A 8 -14.09 -4.32 -8.64
C ALA A 8 -14.76 -2.96 -8.94
N VAL A 9 -14.33 -2.24 -9.97
CA VAL A 9 -14.95 -0.97 -10.37
C VAL A 9 -16.39 -1.20 -10.83
N ARG A 10 -16.65 -2.22 -11.66
CA ARG A 10 -18.00 -2.56 -12.13
C ARG A 10 -18.93 -2.99 -11.00
N CYS A 11 -18.41 -3.72 -10.02
CA CYS A 11 -19.13 -4.04 -8.79
C CYS A 11 -19.45 -2.78 -7.99
N LEU A 12 -18.47 -1.87 -7.81
CA LEU A 12 -18.63 -0.61 -7.07
C LEU A 12 -19.71 0.31 -7.65
N VAL A 13 -19.80 0.40 -8.99
CA VAL A 13 -20.83 1.22 -9.67
C VAL A 13 -22.17 0.48 -9.86
N GLY A 14 -22.27 -0.79 -9.46
CA GLY A 14 -23.49 -1.58 -9.55
C GLY A 14 -23.86 -2.06 -10.96
N GLU A 15 -22.88 -2.22 -11.84
CA GLU A 15 -23.08 -2.71 -13.22
C GLU A 15 -23.13 -4.24 -13.33
N VAL A 16 -22.55 -4.95 -12.35
CA VAL A 16 -22.42 -6.42 -12.36
C VAL A 16 -23.32 -7.07 -11.31
N GLY A 17 -23.87 -8.23 -11.66
CA GLY A 17 -24.65 -9.08 -10.77
C GLY A 17 -26.17 -8.81 -10.75
N PRO A 18 -26.95 -9.73 -10.15
CA PRO A 18 -28.39 -9.57 -9.98
C PRO A 18 -28.75 -8.31 -9.18
N ARG A 19 -29.85 -7.62 -9.52
CA ARG A 19 -30.28 -6.37 -8.85
C ARG A 19 -30.24 -6.44 -7.31
N ARG A 20 -30.69 -7.55 -6.73
CA ARG A 20 -30.71 -7.80 -5.28
C ARG A 20 -29.33 -7.93 -4.63
N GLN A 21 -28.29 -8.28 -5.40
CA GLN A 21 -26.91 -8.49 -4.91
C GLN A 21 -25.99 -7.31 -5.22
N ARG A 22 -26.39 -6.38 -6.09
CA ARG A 22 -25.54 -5.23 -6.49
C ARG A 22 -25.08 -4.39 -5.31
N GLY A 23 -25.96 -4.14 -4.33
CA GLY A 23 -25.59 -3.40 -3.12
C GLY A 23 -24.50 -4.11 -2.31
N GLN A 24 -24.62 -5.43 -2.15
CA GLN A 24 -23.62 -6.24 -1.48
C GLN A 24 -22.29 -6.26 -2.24
N LEU A 25 -22.31 -6.49 -3.56
CA LEU A 25 -21.11 -6.49 -4.39
C LEU A 25 -20.40 -5.13 -4.39
N ALA A 26 -21.18 -4.03 -4.40
CA ALA A 26 -20.62 -2.69 -4.29
C ALA A 26 -19.97 -2.44 -2.91
N ALA A 27 -20.58 -2.94 -1.83
CA ALA A 27 -20.01 -2.85 -0.49
C ALA A 27 -18.72 -3.68 -0.35
N GLU A 28 -18.70 -4.91 -0.87
CA GLU A 28 -17.51 -5.77 -0.88
C GLU A 28 -16.37 -5.15 -1.71
N ALA A 29 -16.68 -4.60 -2.89
CA ALA A 29 -15.69 -3.90 -3.72
C ALA A 29 -15.16 -2.65 -3.02
N ARG A 30 -16.03 -1.91 -2.33
CA ARG A 30 -15.64 -0.74 -1.54
C ARG A 30 -14.71 -1.12 -0.40
N GLU A 31 -15.04 -2.16 0.37
CA GLU A 31 -14.21 -2.67 1.46
C GLU A 31 -12.83 -3.09 0.94
N TRP A 32 -12.76 -3.79 -0.21
CA TRP A 32 -11.49 -4.16 -0.83
C TRP A 32 -10.66 -2.95 -1.28
N ILE A 33 -11.30 -1.91 -1.83
CA ILE A 33 -10.62 -0.65 -2.21
C ILE A 33 -10.11 0.09 -0.98
N GLU A 34 -10.91 0.14 0.09
CA GLU A 34 -10.56 0.80 1.36
C GLU A 34 -9.51 0.00 2.16
N ALA A 35 -9.43 -1.32 1.98
CA ALA A 35 -8.46 -2.17 2.63
C ALA A 35 -7.02 -1.79 2.24
N GLY A 36 -6.29 -1.23 3.20
CA GLY A 36 -4.84 -0.95 3.10
C GLY A 36 -3.97 -2.20 3.26
N ASP A 37 -4.37 -3.33 2.67
CA ASP A 37 -3.62 -4.59 2.72
C ASP A 37 -2.50 -4.59 1.67
N PHE A 38 -1.30 -5.01 2.06
CA PHE A 38 -0.13 -5.15 1.18
C PHE A 38 0.41 -6.58 1.14
N CYS A 39 -0.15 -7.47 1.96
CA CYS A 39 0.25 -8.87 2.08
C CYS A 39 -0.39 -9.74 1.02
N TRP A 40 -1.62 -9.43 0.63
CA TRP A 40 -2.30 -10.22 -0.39
C TRP A 40 -1.89 -9.79 -1.81
N PRO A 41 -1.47 -10.71 -2.70
CA PRO A 41 -1.02 -10.35 -4.06
C PRO A 41 -2.06 -9.61 -4.91
N PHE A 42 -3.35 -9.79 -4.61
CA PHE A 42 -4.45 -9.11 -5.29
C PHE A 42 -5.10 -8.04 -4.40
N SER A 43 -4.41 -7.58 -3.37
CA SER A 43 -4.86 -6.40 -2.62
C SER A 43 -4.94 -5.19 -3.56
N PHE A 44 -5.81 -4.24 -3.25
CA PHE A 44 -5.95 -3.04 -4.06
C PHE A 44 -4.61 -2.32 -4.28
N GLU A 45 -3.79 -2.25 -3.23
CA GLU A 45 -2.44 -1.67 -3.28
C GLU A 45 -1.54 -2.39 -4.29
N ASN A 46 -1.46 -3.72 -4.23
CA ASN A 46 -0.59 -4.52 -5.10
C ASN A 46 -1.11 -4.56 -6.55
N VAL A 47 -2.43 -4.56 -6.75
CA VAL A 47 -3.06 -4.45 -8.07
C VAL A 47 -2.75 -3.10 -8.71
N CYS A 48 -2.84 -2.00 -7.95
CA CYS A 48 -2.49 -0.67 -8.45
C CYS A 48 -1.01 -0.58 -8.81
N ASP A 49 -0.11 -1.04 -7.93
CA ASP A 49 1.33 -1.02 -8.16
C ASP A 49 1.72 -1.80 -9.42
N GLY A 50 1.20 -3.02 -9.58
CA GLY A 50 1.44 -3.85 -10.77
C GLY A 50 0.85 -3.29 -12.07
N LEU A 51 -0.05 -2.30 -11.99
CA LEU A 51 -0.62 -1.59 -13.13
C LEU A 51 -0.02 -0.19 -13.32
N GLY A 52 0.90 0.25 -12.45
CA GLY A 52 1.51 1.58 -12.49
C GLY A 52 0.59 2.71 -11.99
N PHE A 53 -0.46 2.39 -11.22
CA PHE A 53 -1.33 3.38 -10.60
C PHE A 53 -0.88 3.71 -9.18
N HIS A 54 -0.97 5.00 -8.82
CA HIS A 54 -0.85 5.38 -7.41
C HIS A 54 -2.14 5.04 -6.66
N ALA A 55 -2.10 4.00 -5.82
CA ALA A 55 -3.25 3.46 -5.11
C ALA A 55 -4.04 4.51 -4.34
N ALA A 56 -3.37 5.39 -3.58
CA ALA A 56 -4.05 6.43 -2.80
C ALA A 56 -4.84 7.42 -3.68
N SER A 57 -4.25 7.87 -4.79
CA SER A 57 -4.95 8.74 -5.75
C SER A 57 -6.11 8.03 -6.44
N LEU A 58 -5.92 6.77 -6.86
CA LEU A 58 -6.97 6.02 -7.52
C LEU A 58 -8.13 5.72 -6.56
N ARG A 59 -7.84 5.29 -5.33
CA ARG A 59 -8.81 5.12 -4.25
C ARG A 59 -9.63 6.38 -4.03
N GLY A 60 -8.96 7.52 -3.87
CA GLY A 60 -9.62 8.80 -3.64
C GLY A 60 -10.55 9.23 -4.78
N ARG A 61 -10.25 8.84 -6.03
CA ARG A 61 -11.13 9.06 -7.18
C ARG A 61 -12.30 8.07 -7.19
N LEU A 62 -12.02 6.77 -7.07
CA LEU A 62 -13.03 5.72 -7.07
C LEU A 62 -14.08 5.92 -5.97
N LEU A 63 -13.65 6.26 -4.75
CA LEU A 63 -14.58 6.47 -3.63
C LEU A 63 -15.34 7.80 -3.70
N ARG A 64 -14.83 8.79 -4.43
CA ARG A 64 -15.53 10.06 -4.68
C ARG A 64 -16.63 9.88 -5.73
N ASP A 65 -16.33 9.12 -6.78
CA ASP A 65 -17.23 8.92 -7.92
C ASP A 65 -18.23 7.77 -7.67
N ALA A 66 -17.97 6.93 -6.66
CA ALA A 66 -18.85 5.85 -6.27
C ALA A 66 -20.20 6.37 -5.71
N PRO A 67 -21.31 5.68 -6.02
CA PRO A 67 -22.59 5.98 -5.39
C PRO A 67 -22.49 5.84 -3.86
N ALA A 68 -23.26 6.67 -3.15
CA ALA A 68 -23.34 6.58 -1.70
C ALA A 68 -23.72 5.15 -1.30
N PRO A 69 -23.11 4.59 -0.23
CA PRO A 69 -23.40 3.24 0.19
C PRO A 69 -24.88 3.19 0.55
N ALA A 70 -25.65 2.37 -0.17
CA ALA A 70 -26.98 2.00 0.30
C ALA A 70 -26.78 1.28 1.64
N LEU A 71 -27.41 1.77 2.71
CA LEU A 71 -27.35 1.14 4.03
C LEU A 71 -27.63 -0.37 3.87
N PRO A 72 -26.76 -1.24 4.37
CA PRO A 72 -26.89 -2.67 4.10
C PRO A 72 -28.07 -3.24 4.91
N GLU A 73 -29.03 -3.85 4.22
CA GLU A 73 -29.76 -4.96 4.83
C GLU A 73 -28.75 -6.10 5.06
N ALA A 74 -28.68 -6.61 6.29
CA ALA A 74 -27.62 -7.51 6.73
C ALA A 74 -27.44 -8.73 5.78
N PRO A 75 -26.22 -9.03 5.31
CA PRO A 75 -26.02 -10.08 4.32
C PRO A 75 -25.93 -11.47 4.97
N PRO A 76 -26.55 -12.52 4.39
CA PRO A 76 -26.19 -13.90 4.67
C PRO A 76 -24.90 -14.23 3.88
N GLY A 77 -23.76 -14.21 4.59
CA GLY A 77 -22.55 -14.98 4.25
C GLY A 77 -22.06 -14.89 2.80
N GLY A 78 -21.62 -13.71 2.36
CA GLY A 78 -20.83 -13.57 1.13
C GLY A 78 -19.38 -13.98 1.37
N ARG A 79 -18.80 -14.70 0.41
CA ARG A 79 -17.36 -15.05 0.35
C ARG A 79 -16.54 -13.81 -0.07
N GLY A 80 -16.76 -12.69 0.61
CA GLY A 80 -15.89 -11.52 0.53
C GLY A 80 -14.49 -11.92 0.98
N MET A 81 -13.47 -11.29 0.38
CA MET A 81 -12.07 -11.45 0.75
C MET A 81 -11.96 -11.46 2.27
N ARG A 82 -11.77 -12.64 2.88
CA ARG A 82 -11.61 -12.73 4.33
C ARG A 82 -10.36 -11.92 4.61
N PRO A 83 -10.44 -10.79 5.35
CA PRO A 83 -9.23 -10.16 5.83
C PRO A 83 -8.40 -11.27 6.45
N ARG A 84 -7.13 -11.38 6.05
CA ARG A 84 -6.22 -12.32 6.69
C ARG A 84 -6.42 -12.09 8.17
N ARG A 85 -6.80 -13.12 8.93
CA ARG A 85 -6.87 -13.02 10.39
C ARG A 85 -5.44 -12.73 10.81
N GLU A 86 -5.10 -11.45 10.95
CA GLU A 86 -3.79 -11.01 11.39
C GLU A 86 -3.58 -11.71 12.74
N THR A 87 -2.55 -12.56 12.80
CA THR A 87 -2.18 -13.08 14.11
C THR A 87 -1.77 -11.89 14.97
N PRO A 88 -2.03 -11.89 16.29
CA PRO A 88 -1.61 -10.78 17.16
C PRO A 88 -0.14 -10.37 16.95
N ALA A 89 0.73 -11.35 16.69
CA ALA A 89 2.13 -11.13 16.35
C ALA A 89 2.35 -10.38 15.02
N GLU A 90 1.58 -10.64 13.95
CA GLU A 90 1.69 -9.90 12.68
C GLU A 90 1.35 -8.41 12.88
N TYR A 91 0.27 -8.14 13.62
CA TYR A 91 -0.14 -6.78 13.95
C TYR A 91 0.91 -6.06 14.80
N GLU A 92 1.41 -6.71 15.86
CA GLU A 92 2.44 -6.15 16.75
C GLU A 92 3.77 -5.88 16.01
N ILE A 93 4.21 -6.80 15.15
CA ILE A 93 5.37 -6.58 14.26
C ILE A 93 5.15 -5.31 13.42
N GLY A 94 3.96 -5.17 12.83
CA GLY A 94 3.59 -3.99 12.03
C GLY A 94 3.59 -2.69 12.85
N GLN A 95 3.05 -2.70 14.06
CA GLN A 95 3.04 -1.55 14.98
C GLN A 95 4.46 -1.13 15.35
N MET A 96 5.31 -2.07 15.76
CA MET A 96 6.70 -1.79 16.11
C MET A 96 7.47 -1.13 14.96
N ILE A 97 7.26 -1.58 13.72
CA ILE A 97 7.88 -0.97 12.54
C ILE A 97 7.36 0.46 12.32
N ARG A 98 6.06 0.69 12.50
CA ARG A 98 5.44 2.03 12.37
C ARG A 98 5.92 3.02 13.43
N GLU A 99 6.22 2.53 14.65
CA GLU A 99 6.90 3.29 15.70
C GLU A 99 8.37 3.64 15.36
N GLY A 100 8.89 3.17 14.22
CA GLY A 100 10.26 3.43 13.77
C GLY A 100 11.28 2.45 14.33
N ARG A 101 10.86 1.33 14.95
CA ARG A 101 11.80 0.33 15.44
C ARG A 101 12.50 -0.36 14.26
N PRO A 102 13.83 -0.47 14.26
CA PRO A 102 14.55 -1.15 13.18
C PRO A 102 14.15 -2.62 13.07
N LEU A 103 14.06 -3.16 11.85
CA LEU A 103 13.71 -4.57 11.58
C LEU A 103 14.50 -5.59 12.42
N ARG A 104 15.78 -5.34 12.70
CA ARG A 104 16.60 -6.20 13.57
C ARG A 104 16.08 -6.28 15.01
N MET A 105 15.59 -5.17 15.56
CA MET A 105 15.04 -5.10 16.93
C MET A 105 13.69 -5.80 16.98
N VAL A 106 12.88 -5.63 15.94
CA VAL A 106 11.60 -6.33 15.79
C VAL A 106 11.85 -7.83 15.71
N ALA A 107 12.75 -8.27 14.83
CA ALA A 107 13.10 -9.69 14.69
C ALA A 107 13.60 -10.31 16.01
N GLN A 108 14.45 -9.60 16.75
CA GLN A 108 14.93 -10.02 18.06
C GLN A 108 13.81 -10.14 19.10
N ALA A 109 12.87 -9.18 19.15
CA ALA A 109 11.77 -9.19 20.11
C ALA A 109 10.86 -10.43 19.98
N PHE A 110 10.70 -10.95 18.77
CA PHE A 110 9.91 -12.15 18.49
C PHE A 110 10.74 -13.44 18.35
N GLY A 111 12.07 -13.38 18.52
CA GLY A 111 12.95 -14.54 18.36
C GLY A 111 12.93 -15.13 16.94
N ILE A 112 12.71 -14.31 15.91
CA ILE A 112 12.62 -14.72 14.50
C ILE A 112 13.75 -14.11 13.66
N SER A 113 13.96 -14.62 12.45
CA SER A 113 14.90 -14.01 11.50
C SER A 113 14.37 -12.67 10.96
N ILE A 114 15.29 -11.78 10.56
CA ILE A 114 14.95 -10.50 9.91
C ILE A 114 14.09 -10.72 8.66
N SER A 115 14.42 -11.73 7.84
CA SER A 115 13.64 -12.08 6.66
C SER A 115 12.22 -12.51 7.03
N LYS A 116 12.04 -13.29 8.10
CA LYS A 116 10.71 -13.69 8.58
C LYS A 116 9.91 -12.50 9.09
N ALA A 117 10.52 -11.59 9.86
CA ALA A 117 9.88 -10.33 10.27
C ALA A 117 9.47 -9.47 9.07
N SER A 118 10.30 -9.41 8.03
CA SER A 118 9.98 -8.72 6.78
C SER A 118 8.83 -9.38 6.02
N ILE A 119 8.76 -10.71 5.98
CA ILE A 119 7.66 -11.44 5.32
C ILE A 119 6.34 -11.25 6.08
N LEU A 120 6.36 -11.35 7.42
CA LEU A 120 5.17 -11.16 8.26
C LEU A 120 4.64 -9.72 8.21
N SER A 121 5.53 -8.74 8.04
CA SER A 121 5.15 -7.34 7.78
C SER A 121 5.01 -7.00 6.30
N CYS A 122 5.10 -8.00 5.43
CA CYS A 122 4.97 -7.88 3.99
C CYS A 122 5.85 -6.78 3.39
N GLY A 123 7.05 -6.54 3.94
CA GLY A 123 8.00 -5.53 3.46
C GLY A 123 7.72 -4.10 3.93
N LEU A 124 6.88 -3.90 4.95
CA LEU A 124 6.46 -2.59 5.47
C LEU A 124 7.63 -1.62 5.71
N ALA A 125 8.71 -2.08 6.36
CA ALA A 125 9.86 -1.23 6.65
C ALA A 125 10.57 -0.72 5.38
N SER A 126 10.65 -1.55 4.33
CA SER A 126 11.23 -1.15 3.04
C SER A 126 10.36 -0.11 2.35
N ARG A 127 9.03 -0.26 2.40
CA ARG A 127 8.08 0.70 1.85
C ARG A 127 8.12 2.03 2.59
N MET A 128 8.02 2.02 3.93
CA MET A 128 8.10 3.24 4.73
C MET A 128 9.40 4.01 4.47
N LYS A 129 10.52 3.28 4.31
CA LYS A 129 11.79 3.89 3.93
C LYS A 129 11.72 4.51 2.53
N ALA A 130 11.14 3.82 1.55
CA ALA A 130 11.03 4.31 0.18
C ALA A 130 10.12 5.55 0.08
N GLU A 131 9.00 5.56 0.81
CA GLU A 131 8.08 6.69 0.92
C GLU A 131 8.77 7.91 1.52
N ARG A 132 9.41 7.76 2.68
CA ARG A 132 10.21 8.82 3.31
C ARG A 132 11.33 9.32 2.37
N ASP A 133 12.04 8.43 1.69
CA ASP A 133 13.08 8.81 0.72
C ASP A 133 12.46 9.53 -0.51
N GLY A 134 11.20 9.25 -0.85
CA GLY A 134 10.39 9.99 -1.82
C GLY A 134 10.03 11.39 -1.33
N GLU A 135 9.51 11.53 -0.10
CA GLU A 135 9.19 12.82 0.53
C GLU A 135 10.43 13.72 0.60
N ILE A 136 11.58 13.16 1.01
CA ILE A 136 12.86 13.88 1.03
C ILE A 136 13.21 14.43 -0.37
N ARG A 137 12.98 13.65 -1.44
CA ARG A 137 13.23 14.08 -2.83
C ARG A 137 12.21 15.12 -3.31
N GLY A 138 10.95 15.00 -2.91
CA GLY A 138 9.89 15.97 -3.20
C GLY A 138 10.22 17.33 -2.58
N LEU A 139 10.43 17.36 -1.26
CA LEU A 139 10.82 18.58 -0.54
C LEU A 139 12.13 19.18 -1.09
N ARG A 140 13.07 18.33 -1.52
CA ARG A 140 14.29 18.82 -2.18
C ARG A 140 14.01 19.54 -3.50
N THR A 141 13.00 19.09 -4.25
CA THR A 141 12.54 19.73 -5.49
C THR A 141 11.81 21.05 -5.18
N ASP A 142 11.08 21.10 -4.06
CA ASP A 142 10.41 22.31 -3.55
C ASP A 142 11.37 23.34 -2.93
N GLY A 143 12.69 23.15 -3.07
CA GLY A 143 13.71 24.12 -2.66
C GLY A 143 14.25 23.95 -1.23
N TRP A 144 13.88 22.90 -0.50
CA TRP A 144 14.39 22.67 0.85
C TRP A 144 15.89 22.38 0.85
N THR A 145 16.61 22.97 1.82
CA THR A 145 18.05 22.75 1.98
C THR A 145 18.34 21.37 2.59
N HIS A 146 19.48 20.75 2.23
CA HIS A 146 19.90 19.47 2.82
C HIS A 146 20.01 19.53 4.36
N ARG A 147 20.32 20.70 4.93
CA ARG A 147 20.40 20.91 6.38
C ARG A 147 19.01 20.90 7.03
N ALA A 148 18.03 21.56 6.43
CA ALA A 148 16.65 21.55 6.91
C ALA A 148 16.05 20.14 6.85
N LEU A 149 16.29 19.40 5.76
CA LEU A 149 15.87 18.01 5.62
C LEU A 149 16.54 17.09 6.66
N ALA A 150 17.84 17.26 6.90
CA ALA A 150 18.56 16.49 7.93
C ALA A 150 17.95 16.68 9.32
N ALA A 151 17.62 17.93 9.69
CA ALA A 151 16.96 18.24 10.95
C ALA A 151 15.54 17.66 11.01
N ARG A 152 14.72 17.84 9.96
CA ARG A 152 13.33 17.36 9.91
C ARG A 152 13.22 15.84 10.05
N PHE A 153 14.07 15.09 9.36
CA PHE A 153 14.00 13.63 9.32
C PHE A 153 14.93 12.94 10.33
N GLY A 154 15.67 13.70 11.15
CA GLY A 154 16.64 13.15 12.10
C GLY A 154 17.76 12.34 11.44
N LEU A 155 18.14 12.69 10.20
CA LEU A 155 19.16 12.00 9.41
C LEU A 155 20.42 12.83 9.28
N SER A 156 21.57 12.17 9.10
CA SER A 156 22.81 12.88 8.80
C SER A 156 22.72 13.59 7.44
N ARG A 157 23.38 14.75 7.32
CA ARG A 157 23.45 15.50 6.07
C ARG A 157 23.98 14.65 4.91
N ILE A 158 24.96 13.77 5.16
CA ILE A 158 25.52 12.85 4.16
C ILE A 158 24.45 11.88 3.66
N ARG A 159 23.61 11.34 4.56
CA ARG A 159 22.54 10.42 4.18
C ARG A 159 21.49 11.13 3.32
N ILE A 160 21.10 12.36 3.69
CA ILE A 160 20.19 13.19 2.89
C ILE A 160 20.78 13.45 1.50
N MET A 161 22.07 13.82 1.41
CA MET A 161 22.73 14.04 0.13
C MET A 161 22.67 12.78 -0.75
N ARG A 162 22.97 11.60 -0.20
CA ARG A 162 22.87 10.32 -0.94
C ARG A 162 21.46 10.01 -1.41
N ILE A 163 20.43 10.31 -0.60
CA ILE A 163 19.02 10.11 -0.98
C ILE A 163 18.65 11.06 -2.12
N CYS A 164 19.08 12.33 -2.06
CA CYS A 164 18.80 13.33 -3.09
C CYS A 164 19.58 13.07 -4.40
N GLN A 165 20.79 12.51 -4.32
CA GLN A 165 21.62 12.15 -5.48
C GLN A 165 21.07 10.95 -6.25
N ARG A 166 20.31 10.04 -5.61
CA ARG A 166 19.59 8.97 -6.30
C ARG A 166 18.38 9.53 -7.05
N ARG A 167 18.61 10.14 -8.22
CA ARG A 167 17.57 10.51 -9.19
C ARG A 167 17.57 9.50 -10.34
N ALA A 168 16.39 8.95 -10.65
CA ALA A 168 16.00 8.30 -11.91
C ALA A 168 16.66 6.95 -12.30
N GLU A 169 16.48 5.88 -11.52
CA GLU A 169 16.45 4.53 -12.12
C GLU A 169 15.00 4.03 -12.12
N ALA A 170 14.33 4.22 -13.26
CA ALA A 170 13.18 3.43 -13.70
C ALA A 170 13.10 3.54 -15.23
N PRO A 171 12.63 2.50 -15.94
CA PRO A 171 13.08 1.12 -15.93
C PRO A 171 14.12 0.88 -17.05
N SER A 172 14.82 -0.26 -17.03
CA SER A 172 15.66 -0.71 -18.13
C SER A 172 14.86 -0.78 -19.44
N GLU A 173 15.09 0.16 -20.36
CA GLU A 173 14.70 0.01 -21.77
C GLU A 173 15.40 -1.20 -22.38
N GLY A 174 14.73 -1.78 -23.37
CA GLY A 174 14.94 -3.13 -23.87
C GLY A 174 16.39 -3.43 -24.24
N ARG A 175 16.86 -4.56 -23.75
CA ARG A 175 17.93 -5.31 -24.40
C ARG A 175 17.32 -5.96 -25.65
N THR A 176 17.16 -5.19 -26.72
CA THR A 176 16.99 -5.75 -28.06
C THR A 176 18.32 -6.37 -28.46
N ALA A 177 18.33 -7.70 -28.50
CA ALA A 177 19.35 -8.47 -29.17
C ALA A 177 19.34 -8.10 -30.67
N ALA A 178 20.52 -7.86 -31.22
CA ALA A 178 20.79 -7.94 -32.65
C ALA A 178 21.56 -9.24 -32.90
#